data_AF-A0AAW1K279-F1
#
_entry.id   AF-A0AAW1K279-F1
#
_cell.length_a   1.000
_cell.length_b   1.000
_cell.length_c   1.000
_cell.angle_alpha   90.00
_cell.angle_beta   90.00
_cell.angle_gamma   90.00
#
_symmetry.space_group_name_H-M   'P 1'
#
loop_
_entity.id
_entity.type
_entity.pdbx_description
1 polymer ?
#
loop_
_entity_poly.entity_id
_entity_poly.type
_entity_poly.pdbx_seq_one_letter_code
_entity_poly.pdbx_strand_id
1 'polypeptide(L)'
;MAKIVNLCQEFYVLNTGHIPESKEKLNRYIIKIKKQVTNDCDLTELLDLIQPNTNTEELFKLEIAIAVGNISFPLTSLKRGNLLLIKRILRYSEFLRYAFRQISAEQLVVEVMPCLSYSTKIKLLNKLAMHLDDEYLLETYYNGLQFEYPDFLIYVLPGCSIEFIKETINQPNYSISERSLYLTIKNKIMLLGDDLKTIEQRYGIFSSFPKAIAHLANNNVDLFWLLEENFRFTVELGALTTKNVLRNNLEKIQLGEDLLNILDWNMFHKNEVTFLKKMICSY
;
A
#
# COMPACT_ATOMS: atom_id res chain seq x y z
N MET A 1 21.67 -13.85 -32.88
CA MET A 1 22.42 -14.99 -32.29
C MET A 1 23.76 -14.64 -31.66
N ALA A 2 24.86 -14.37 -32.38
CA ALA A 2 26.20 -14.19 -31.76
C ALA A 2 26.24 -13.13 -30.63
N LYS A 3 25.47 -12.05 -30.79
CA LYS A 3 25.31 -10.97 -29.81
C LYS A 3 24.60 -11.42 -28.52
N ILE A 4 23.52 -12.19 -28.64
CA ILE A 4 22.74 -12.71 -27.50
C ILE A 4 23.59 -13.71 -26.72
N VAL A 5 24.30 -14.60 -27.43
CA VAL A 5 25.21 -15.58 -26.81
C VAL A 5 26.30 -14.89 -25.99
N ASN A 6 26.89 -13.81 -26.50
CA ASN A 6 27.90 -13.04 -25.76
C ASN A 6 27.30 -12.40 -24.48
N LEU A 7 26.12 -11.80 -24.58
CA LEU A 7 25.43 -11.25 -23.40
C LEU A 7 25.15 -12.35 -22.36
N CYS A 8 24.71 -13.55 -22.77
CA CYS A 8 24.54 -14.68 -21.86
C CYS A 8 25.84 -15.06 -21.13
N GLN A 9 26.98 -15.06 -21.83
CA GLN A 9 28.28 -15.35 -21.20
C GLN A 9 28.66 -14.26 -20.18
N GLU A 10 28.43 -12.99 -20.52
CA GLU A 10 28.68 -11.87 -19.62
C GLU A 10 27.81 -11.90 -18.36
N PHE A 11 26.61 -12.47 -18.42
CA PHE A 11 25.75 -12.63 -17.25
C PHE A 11 26.40 -13.48 -16.15
N TYR A 12 27.04 -14.60 -16.50
CA TYR A 12 27.60 -15.53 -15.51
C TYR A 12 28.85 -14.97 -14.79
N VAL A 13 29.48 -13.92 -15.33
CA VAL A 13 30.61 -13.24 -14.69
C VAL A 13 30.20 -12.01 -13.87
N LEU A 14 28.90 -11.72 -13.75
CA LEU A 14 28.39 -10.62 -12.93
C LEU A 14 28.59 -10.87 -11.43
N ASN A 15 28.50 -12.13 -11.00
CA ASN A 15 28.63 -12.48 -9.59
C ASN A 15 30.10 -12.67 -9.21
N THR A 16 30.70 -11.66 -8.57
CA THR A 16 32.12 -11.69 -8.18
C THR A 16 32.35 -12.19 -6.75
N GLY A 17 31.29 -12.53 -6.03
CA GLY A 17 31.33 -12.79 -4.58
C GLY A 17 31.39 -11.52 -3.72
N HIS A 18 31.67 -10.34 -4.31
CA HIS A 18 31.69 -9.06 -3.61
C HIS A 18 30.47 -8.19 -3.99
N ILE A 19 29.53 -8.00 -3.06
CA ILE A 19 28.20 -7.41 -3.34
C ILE A 19 28.27 -6.03 -4.05
N PRO A 20 29.08 -5.05 -3.59
CA PRO A 20 29.19 -3.76 -4.28
C PRO A 20 29.63 -3.87 -5.74
N GLU A 21 30.60 -4.73 -6.01
CA GLU A 21 31.16 -4.90 -7.35
C GLU A 21 30.15 -5.59 -8.28
N SER A 22 29.50 -6.65 -7.78
CA SER A 22 28.46 -7.34 -8.56
C SER A 22 27.29 -6.42 -8.93
N LYS A 23 26.89 -5.51 -8.03
CA LYS A 23 25.85 -4.51 -8.31
C LYS A 23 26.28 -3.52 -9.39
N GLU A 24 27.53 -3.06 -9.35
CA GLU A 24 28.04 -2.14 -10.36
C GLU A 24 28.09 -2.83 -11.74
N LYS A 25 28.58 -4.07 -11.79
CA LYS A 25 28.58 -4.89 -13.03
C LYS A 25 27.18 -5.11 -13.55
N LEU A 26 26.21 -5.45 -12.69
CA LEU A 26 24.82 -5.61 -13.07
C LEU A 26 24.23 -4.34 -13.70
N ASN A 27 24.46 -3.17 -13.09
CA ASN A 27 23.97 -1.90 -13.63
C ASN A 27 24.56 -1.60 -15.01
N ARG A 28 25.86 -1.81 -15.20
CA ARG A 28 26.52 -1.65 -16.51
C ARG A 28 25.95 -2.63 -17.54
N TYR A 29 25.70 -3.88 -17.13
CA TYR A 29 25.12 -4.91 -17.98
C TYR A 29 23.68 -4.57 -18.40
N ILE A 30 22.84 -4.06 -17.49
CA ILE A 30 21.49 -3.58 -17.81
C ILE A 30 21.54 -2.43 -18.83
N ILE A 31 22.44 -1.45 -18.65
CA ILE A 31 22.62 -0.35 -19.61
C ILE A 31 23.03 -0.90 -20.97
N LYS A 32 23.91 -1.90 -21.00
CA LYS A 32 24.37 -2.55 -22.22
C LYS A 32 23.21 -3.27 -22.93
N ILE A 33 22.41 -4.07 -22.21
CA ILE A 33 21.23 -4.72 -22.78
C ILE A 33 20.29 -3.68 -23.41
N LYS A 34 19.94 -2.61 -22.68
CA LYS A 34 19.03 -1.57 -23.19
C LYS A 34 19.53 -0.88 -24.47
N LYS A 35 20.85 -0.77 -24.64
CA LYS A 35 21.46 -0.19 -25.86
C LYS A 35 21.53 -1.20 -27.01
N GLN A 36 21.67 -2.47 -26.68
CA GLN A 36 22.02 -3.52 -27.62
C GLN A 36 20.83 -4.35 -28.08
N VAL A 37 19.80 -4.48 -27.26
CA VAL A 37 18.61 -5.26 -27.56
C VAL A 37 17.44 -4.30 -27.63
N THR A 38 16.94 -4.08 -28.84
CA THR A 38 15.95 -3.02 -29.13
C THR A 38 14.54 -3.57 -29.37
N ASN A 39 14.38 -4.89 -29.47
CA ASN A 39 13.09 -5.54 -29.66
C ASN A 39 12.80 -6.53 -28.53
N ASP A 40 11.51 -6.78 -28.27
CA ASP A 40 11.05 -7.60 -27.14
C ASP A 40 11.31 -9.11 -27.35
N CYS A 41 11.39 -9.58 -28.61
CA CYS A 41 11.69 -10.97 -28.93
C CYS A 41 13.10 -11.36 -28.49
N ASP A 42 14.11 -10.55 -28.84
CA ASP A 42 15.50 -10.78 -28.48
C ASP A 42 15.72 -10.66 -26.96
N LEU A 43 14.94 -9.80 -26.27
CA LEU A 43 14.97 -9.69 -24.80
C LEU A 43 14.44 -10.96 -24.14
N THR A 44 13.35 -11.51 -24.68
CA THR A 44 12.75 -12.75 -24.20
C THR A 44 13.70 -13.93 -24.44
N GLU A 45 14.26 -14.04 -25.64
CA GLU A 45 15.27 -15.07 -25.98
C GLU A 45 16.49 -14.99 -25.04
N LEU A 46 17.02 -13.79 -24.80
CA LEU A 46 18.13 -13.58 -23.87
C LEU A 46 17.80 -14.08 -22.47
N LEU A 47 16.62 -13.71 -21.95
CA LEU A 47 16.19 -14.11 -20.61
C LEU A 47 15.95 -15.63 -20.54
N ASP A 48 15.42 -16.26 -21.58
CA ASP A 48 15.17 -17.71 -21.61
C ASP A 48 16.47 -18.52 -21.67
N LEU A 49 17.48 -18.02 -22.37
CA LEU A 49 18.81 -18.64 -22.46
C LEU A 49 19.62 -18.53 -21.16
N ILE A 50 19.37 -17.50 -20.34
CA ILE A 50 20.02 -17.37 -19.03
C ILE A 50 19.41 -18.39 -18.06
N GLN A 51 20.22 -19.33 -17.57
CA GLN A 51 19.85 -20.36 -16.61
C GLN A 51 20.66 -20.14 -15.32
N PRO A 52 20.11 -19.39 -14.34
CA PRO A 52 20.80 -19.11 -13.08
C PRO A 52 21.18 -20.39 -12.34
N ASN A 53 22.42 -20.47 -11.85
CA ASN A 53 22.91 -21.58 -11.05
C ASN A 53 22.92 -21.26 -9.55
N THR A 54 22.77 -19.97 -9.20
CA THR A 54 22.80 -19.49 -7.81
C THR A 54 21.63 -18.56 -7.51
N ASN A 55 21.25 -18.47 -6.23
CA ASN A 55 20.23 -17.53 -5.74
C ASN A 55 20.55 -16.06 -6.12
N THR A 56 21.83 -15.70 -6.14
CA THR A 56 22.29 -14.38 -6.55
C THR A 56 22.05 -14.15 -8.03
N GLU A 57 22.34 -15.13 -8.88
CA GLU A 57 22.04 -15.07 -10.31
C GLU A 57 20.53 -15.02 -10.58
N GLU A 58 19.70 -15.75 -9.82
CA GLU A 58 18.24 -15.63 -9.96
C GLU A 58 17.77 -14.19 -9.69
N LEU A 59 18.32 -13.56 -8.64
CA LEU A 59 18.03 -12.17 -8.32
C LEU A 59 18.53 -11.22 -9.42
N PHE A 60 19.70 -11.46 -10.01
CA PHE A 60 20.19 -10.64 -11.13
C PHE A 60 19.32 -10.78 -12.36
N LYS A 61 18.91 -12.00 -12.72
CA LYS A 61 17.98 -12.25 -13.83
C LYS A 61 16.66 -11.51 -13.63
N LEU A 62 16.13 -11.54 -12.39
CA LEU A 62 14.92 -10.79 -12.04
C LEU A 62 15.12 -9.27 -12.19
N GLU A 63 16.22 -8.72 -11.67
CA GLU A 63 16.50 -7.28 -11.75
C GLU A 63 16.69 -6.82 -13.20
N ILE A 64 17.33 -7.64 -14.04
CA ILE A 64 17.43 -7.40 -15.48
C ILE A 64 16.04 -7.39 -16.10
N ALA A 65 15.23 -8.43 -15.88
CA ALA A 65 13.89 -8.55 -16.46
C ALA A 65 13.02 -7.33 -16.12
N ILE A 66 13.01 -6.91 -14.86
CA ILE A 66 12.27 -5.72 -14.42
C ILE A 66 12.84 -4.46 -15.07
N ALA A 67 14.17 -4.30 -15.10
CA ALA A 67 14.80 -3.09 -15.64
C ALA A 67 14.54 -2.92 -17.14
N VAL A 68 14.45 -4.01 -17.91
CA VAL A 68 14.17 -4.00 -19.35
C VAL A 68 12.68 -4.07 -19.69
N GLY A 69 11.80 -4.09 -18.68
CA GLY A 69 10.34 -4.11 -18.90
C GLY A 69 9.77 -5.48 -19.28
N ASN A 70 10.53 -6.57 -19.13
CA ASN A 70 10.00 -7.91 -19.35
C ASN A 70 9.12 -8.33 -18.16
N ILE A 71 7.81 -8.46 -18.41
CA ILE A 71 6.81 -8.79 -17.39
C ILE A 71 6.67 -10.31 -17.19
N SER A 72 6.91 -11.11 -18.23
CA SER A 72 6.63 -12.55 -18.23
C SER A 72 7.46 -13.31 -17.19
N PHE A 73 8.76 -13.02 -17.06
CA PHE A 73 9.63 -13.72 -16.12
C PHE A 73 9.28 -13.44 -14.64
N PRO A 74 9.15 -12.17 -14.19
CA PRO A 74 8.72 -11.89 -12.82
C PRO A 74 7.31 -12.43 -12.51
N LEU A 75 6.37 -12.36 -13.47
CA LEU A 75 5.03 -12.91 -13.29
C LEU A 75 5.05 -14.43 -13.11
N THR A 76 5.83 -15.14 -13.92
CA THR A 76 6.03 -16.59 -13.78
C THR A 76 6.64 -16.93 -12.41
N SER A 77 7.55 -16.09 -11.91
CA SER A 77 8.16 -16.27 -10.59
C SER A 77 7.15 -16.11 -9.44
N LEU A 78 6.18 -15.19 -9.57
CA LEU A 78 5.04 -15.07 -8.65
C LEU A 78 4.19 -16.34 -8.66
N LYS A 79 3.80 -16.82 -9.84
CA LYS A 79 2.98 -18.04 -10.03
C LYS A 79 3.69 -19.33 -9.57
N ARG A 80 5.01 -19.34 -9.47
CA ARG A 80 5.79 -20.50 -8.97
C ARG A 80 6.07 -20.46 -7.47
N GLY A 81 5.75 -19.36 -6.78
CA GLY A 81 5.95 -19.28 -5.32
C GLY A 81 7.40 -19.13 -4.87
N ASN A 82 8.33 -18.68 -5.73
CA ASN A 82 9.74 -18.50 -5.32
C ASN A 82 9.87 -17.33 -4.33
N LEU A 83 9.92 -17.64 -3.03
CA LEU A 83 9.89 -16.65 -1.94
C LEU A 83 11.01 -15.60 -2.01
N LEU A 84 12.20 -16.00 -2.50
CA LEU A 84 13.33 -15.09 -2.65
C LEU A 84 13.00 -14.01 -3.68
N LEU A 85 12.52 -14.42 -4.85
CA LEU A 85 12.16 -13.53 -5.94
C LEU A 85 10.91 -12.71 -5.62
N ILE A 86 9.89 -13.29 -4.99
CA ILE A 86 8.65 -12.57 -4.65
C ILE A 86 8.93 -11.37 -3.75
N LYS A 87 9.75 -11.54 -2.70
CA LYS A 87 10.14 -10.43 -1.82
C LYS A 87 10.80 -9.29 -2.60
N ARG A 88 11.56 -9.62 -3.65
CA ARG A 88 12.25 -8.64 -4.50
C ARG A 88 11.28 -7.99 -5.48
N ILE A 89 10.40 -8.76 -6.13
CA ILE A 89 9.34 -8.29 -7.04
C ILE A 89 8.44 -7.26 -6.36
N LEU A 90 7.95 -7.56 -5.15
CA LEU A 90 7.05 -6.68 -4.43
C LEU A 90 7.68 -5.30 -4.09
N ARG A 91 9.00 -5.14 -4.17
CA ARG A 91 9.65 -3.83 -3.97
C ARG A 91 9.49 -2.90 -5.18
N TYR A 92 9.17 -3.41 -6.37
CA TYR A 92 9.05 -2.64 -7.59
C TYR A 92 7.58 -2.28 -7.87
N SER A 93 7.13 -1.12 -7.37
CA SER A 93 5.74 -0.65 -7.55
C SER A 93 5.34 -0.50 -9.02
N GLU A 94 6.22 0.05 -9.85
CA GLU A 94 5.98 0.21 -11.29
C GLU A 94 5.73 -1.14 -11.97
N PHE A 95 6.54 -2.16 -11.64
CA PHE A 95 6.31 -3.51 -12.18
C PHE A 95 4.91 -4.01 -11.82
N LEU A 96 4.46 -3.85 -10.57
CA LEU A 96 3.13 -4.31 -10.15
C LEU A 96 2.03 -3.60 -10.95
N ARG A 97 2.16 -2.28 -11.17
CA ARG A 97 1.20 -1.49 -11.94
C ARG A 97 1.06 -1.98 -13.39
N TYR A 98 2.17 -2.30 -14.07
CA TYR A 98 2.11 -2.79 -15.45
C TYR A 98 1.74 -4.27 -15.55
N ALA A 99 2.30 -5.11 -14.68
CA ALA A 99 2.11 -6.56 -14.76
C ALA A 99 0.68 -6.97 -14.43
N PHE A 100 0.08 -6.38 -13.39
CA PHE A 100 -1.26 -6.77 -12.96
C PHE A 100 -2.35 -6.26 -13.90
N ARG A 101 -2.10 -5.23 -14.72
CA ARG A 101 -3.02 -4.89 -15.82
C ARG A 101 -3.21 -6.02 -16.84
N GLN A 102 -2.29 -6.97 -16.89
CA GLN A 102 -2.35 -8.13 -17.78
C GLN A 102 -2.87 -9.41 -17.09
N ILE A 103 -3.25 -9.31 -15.82
CA ILE A 103 -3.70 -10.44 -15.00
C ILE A 103 -5.20 -10.26 -14.74
N SER A 104 -5.99 -11.25 -15.14
CA SER A 104 -7.42 -11.29 -14.81
C SER A 104 -7.66 -11.64 -13.33
N ALA A 105 -8.84 -11.33 -12.81
CA ALA A 105 -9.22 -11.71 -11.45
C ALA A 105 -9.13 -13.22 -11.22
N GLU A 106 -9.52 -14.02 -12.22
CA GLU A 106 -9.40 -15.48 -12.18
C GLU A 106 -7.94 -15.93 -12.06
N GLN A 107 -7.04 -15.38 -12.88
CA GLN A 107 -5.62 -15.69 -12.82
C GLN A 107 -5.00 -15.28 -11.48
N LEU A 108 -5.41 -14.14 -10.92
CA LEU A 108 -4.99 -13.72 -9.58
C LEU A 108 -5.37 -14.79 -8.54
N VAL A 109 -6.63 -15.23 -8.55
CA VAL A 109 -7.20 -16.15 -7.55
C VAL A 109 -6.66 -17.57 -7.68
N VAL A 110 -6.53 -18.07 -8.92
CA VAL A 110 -6.23 -19.48 -9.20
C VAL A 110 -4.74 -19.73 -9.43
N GLU A 111 -4.00 -18.77 -9.99
CA GLU A 111 -2.59 -19.00 -10.36
C GLU A 111 -1.60 -18.25 -9.47
N VAL A 112 -1.97 -17.07 -8.94
CA VAL A 112 -1.05 -16.25 -8.15
C VAL A 112 -1.23 -16.50 -6.67
N MET A 113 -2.44 -16.27 -6.14
CA MET A 113 -2.72 -16.33 -4.71
C MET A 113 -2.34 -17.68 -4.06
N PRO A 114 -2.63 -18.86 -4.64
CA PRO A 114 -2.31 -20.14 -3.99
C PRO A 114 -0.82 -20.36 -3.75
N CYS A 115 0.03 -19.71 -4.55
CA CYS A 115 1.47 -19.85 -4.51
C CYS A 115 2.15 -18.90 -3.50
N LEU A 116 1.38 -18.00 -2.88
CA LEU A 116 1.88 -17.00 -1.94
C LEU A 116 1.60 -17.40 -0.49
N SER A 117 2.58 -17.16 0.39
CA SER A 117 2.34 -17.25 1.83
C SER A 117 1.36 -16.17 2.30
N TYR A 118 0.69 -16.41 3.44
CA TYR A 118 -0.29 -15.47 4.02
C TYR A 118 0.23 -14.03 4.10
N SER A 119 1.43 -13.83 4.66
CA SER A 119 2.03 -12.49 4.78
C SER A 119 2.39 -11.86 3.43
N THR A 120 2.63 -12.68 2.40
CA THR A 120 2.94 -12.22 1.05
C THR A 120 1.68 -11.83 0.29
N LYS A 121 0.57 -12.58 0.45
CA LYS A 121 -0.76 -12.20 -0.05
C LYS A 121 -1.15 -10.81 0.43
N ILE A 122 -1.04 -10.58 1.76
CA ILE A 122 -1.31 -9.27 2.37
C ILE A 122 -0.46 -8.18 1.71
N LYS A 123 0.86 -8.39 1.59
CA LYS A 123 1.77 -7.38 1.00
C LYS A 123 1.45 -7.10 -0.46
N LEU A 124 1.12 -8.12 -1.24
CA LEU A 124 0.73 -7.97 -2.63
C LEU A 124 -0.52 -7.11 -2.74
N LEU A 125 -1.60 -7.50 -2.05
CA LEU A 125 -2.90 -6.82 -2.15
C LEU A 125 -2.83 -5.37 -1.69
N ASN A 126 -2.15 -5.08 -0.57
CA ASN A 126 -1.94 -3.69 -0.14
C ASN A 126 -1.18 -2.88 -1.20
N LYS A 127 -0.19 -3.49 -1.87
CA LYS A 127 0.57 -2.80 -2.92
C LYS A 127 -0.25 -2.58 -4.18
N LEU A 128 -1.12 -3.51 -4.55
CA LEU A 128 -2.06 -3.31 -5.66
C LEU A 128 -3.01 -2.16 -5.32
N ALA A 129 -3.65 -2.17 -4.15
CA ALA A 129 -4.56 -1.10 -3.73
C ALA A 129 -3.89 0.28 -3.65
N MET A 130 -2.58 0.36 -3.42
CA MET A 130 -1.83 1.61 -3.31
C MET A 130 -1.21 2.12 -4.62
N HIS A 131 -0.95 1.24 -5.59
CA HIS A 131 -0.13 1.57 -6.76
C HIS A 131 -0.79 1.23 -8.10
N LEU A 132 -1.91 0.52 -8.09
CA LEU A 132 -2.69 0.23 -9.29
C LEU A 132 -3.74 1.34 -9.43
N ASP A 133 -3.53 2.23 -10.40
CA ASP A 133 -4.45 3.37 -10.63
C ASP A 133 -5.75 2.98 -11.35
N ASP A 134 -5.98 1.69 -11.57
CA ASP A 134 -7.17 1.18 -12.24
C ASP A 134 -8.15 0.65 -11.18
N GLU A 135 -9.05 1.53 -10.74
CA GLU A 135 -10.02 1.22 -9.69
C GLU A 135 -10.97 0.10 -10.11
N TYR A 136 -11.38 0.06 -11.38
CA TYR A 136 -12.27 -0.97 -11.90
C TYR A 136 -11.59 -2.35 -11.90
N LEU A 137 -10.31 -2.42 -12.28
CA LEU A 137 -9.56 -3.67 -12.16
C LEU A 137 -9.45 -4.12 -10.69
N LEU A 138 -9.25 -3.20 -9.75
CA LEU A 138 -9.25 -3.53 -8.32
C LEU A 138 -10.60 -4.06 -7.83
N GLU A 139 -11.71 -3.55 -8.35
CA GLU A 139 -13.06 -4.08 -8.08
C GLU A 139 -13.23 -5.49 -8.64
N THR A 140 -12.76 -5.76 -9.86
CA THR A 140 -12.81 -7.13 -10.41
C THR A 140 -11.98 -8.09 -9.55
N TYR A 141 -10.82 -7.65 -9.04
CA TYR A 141 -10.02 -8.44 -8.09
C TYR A 141 -10.74 -8.65 -6.77
N TYR A 142 -11.37 -7.61 -6.22
CA TYR A 142 -12.17 -7.71 -5.02
C TYR A 142 -13.25 -8.78 -5.17
N ASN A 143 -14.03 -8.72 -6.24
CA ASN A 143 -15.10 -9.67 -6.52
C ASN A 143 -14.57 -11.10 -6.73
N GLY A 144 -13.45 -11.26 -7.44
CA GLY A 144 -12.82 -12.56 -7.62
C GLY A 144 -12.32 -13.18 -6.31
N LEU A 145 -11.81 -12.36 -5.39
CA LEU A 145 -11.30 -12.81 -4.09
C LEU A 145 -12.41 -13.16 -3.10
N GLN A 146 -13.65 -12.72 -3.33
CA GLN A 146 -14.73 -12.79 -2.33
C GLN A 146 -15.03 -14.22 -1.87
N PHE A 147 -14.96 -15.20 -2.78
CA PHE A 147 -15.31 -16.59 -2.50
C PHE A 147 -14.15 -17.38 -1.90
N GLU A 148 -12.97 -17.29 -2.51
CA GLU A 148 -11.80 -18.11 -2.15
C GLU A 148 -10.95 -17.48 -1.02
N TYR A 149 -11.01 -16.15 -0.88
CA TYR A 149 -10.12 -15.36 -0.01
C TYR A 149 -10.85 -14.21 0.72
N PRO A 150 -11.97 -14.46 1.41
CA PRO A 150 -12.78 -13.40 2.04
C PRO A 150 -12.00 -12.55 3.05
N ASP A 151 -11.08 -13.16 3.82
CA ASP A 151 -10.25 -12.47 4.81
C ASP A 151 -9.28 -11.44 4.21
N PHE A 152 -9.08 -11.49 2.89
CA PHE A 152 -8.13 -10.65 2.18
C PHE A 152 -8.76 -9.43 1.49
N LEU A 153 -10.10 -9.39 1.40
CA LEU A 153 -10.86 -8.30 0.79
C LEU A 153 -10.52 -6.93 1.40
N ILE A 154 -10.23 -6.92 2.70
CA ILE A 154 -9.83 -5.75 3.48
C ILE A 154 -8.59 -5.03 2.95
N TYR A 155 -7.73 -5.72 2.19
CA TYR A 155 -6.50 -5.17 1.66
C TYR A 155 -6.63 -4.61 0.24
N VAL A 156 -7.73 -4.94 -0.45
CA VAL A 156 -8.01 -4.49 -1.83
C VAL A 156 -9.00 -3.34 -1.83
N LEU A 157 -10.02 -3.42 -0.96
CA LEU A 157 -11.12 -2.45 -0.88
C LEU A 157 -10.67 -0.98 -0.91
N PRO A 158 -9.60 -0.55 -0.18
CA PRO A 158 -9.19 0.85 -0.18
C PRO A 158 -8.76 1.42 -1.54
N GLY A 159 -8.48 0.55 -2.52
CA GLY A 159 -8.10 0.95 -3.88
C GLY A 159 -9.26 0.91 -4.90
N CYS A 160 -10.42 0.34 -4.55
CA CYS A 160 -11.62 0.36 -5.41
C CYS A 160 -12.23 1.76 -5.48
N SER A 161 -13.16 2.01 -6.42
CA SER A 161 -13.87 3.30 -6.50
C SER A 161 -14.65 3.61 -5.21
N ILE A 162 -14.97 4.87 -5.01
CA ILE A 162 -15.69 5.33 -3.81
C ILE A 162 -17.09 4.74 -3.79
N GLU A 163 -17.75 4.69 -4.93
CA GLU A 163 -19.06 4.12 -5.16
C GLU A 163 -19.07 2.64 -4.76
N PHE A 164 -18.10 1.87 -5.25
CA PHE A 164 -17.97 0.46 -4.89
C PHE A 164 -17.70 0.23 -3.41
N ILE A 165 -16.85 1.06 -2.79
CA ILE A 165 -16.58 1.00 -1.35
C ILE A 165 -17.88 1.24 -0.56
N LYS A 166 -18.67 2.25 -0.94
CA LYS A 166 -19.95 2.57 -0.29
C LYS A 166 -20.94 1.42 -0.41
N GLU A 167 -21.11 0.89 -1.61
CA GLU A 167 -21.99 -0.26 -1.86
C GLU A 167 -21.58 -1.46 -1.00
N THR A 168 -20.28 -1.76 -0.96
CA THR A 168 -19.71 -2.86 -0.17
C THR A 168 -19.97 -2.69 1.32
N ILE A 169 -19.69 -1.51 1.88
CA ILE A 169 -19.87 -1.25 3.31
C ILE A 169 -21.35 -1.27 3.70
N ASN A 170 -22.26 -0.90 2.79
CA ASN A 170 -23.70 -0.93 3.04
C ASN A 170 -24.33 -2.32 2.92
N GLN A 171 -23.59 -3.35 2.48
CA GLN A 171 -24.14 -4.71 2.40
C GLN A 171 -24.48 -5.24 3.81
N PRO A 172 -25.64 -5.91 4.03
CA PRO A 172 -26.12 -6.34 5.35
C PRO A 172 -25.14 -7.22 6.13
N ASN A 173 -24.34 -8.02 5.43
CA ASN A 173 -23.44 -8.99 6.04
C ASN A 173 -21.97 -8.54 6.05
N TYR A 174 -21.67 -7.34 5.57
CA TYR A 174 -20.30 -6.85 5.54
C TYR A 174 -19.86 -6.36 6.93
N SER A 175 -18.74 -6.90 7.41
CA SER A 175 -18.08 -6.42 8.63
C SER A 175 -16.77 -5.74 8.23
N ILE A 176 -16.68 -4.43 8.48
CA ILE A 176 -15.46 -3.67 8.20
C ILE A 176 -14.45 -3.86 9.33
N SER A 177 -13.24 -4.29 8.99
CA SER A 177 -12.17 -4.35 9.99
C SER A 177 -11.59 -2.95 10.26
N GLU A 178 -11.08 -2.71 11.48
CA GLU A 178 -10.37 -1.47 11.85
C GLU A 178 -9.35 -1.07 10.79
N ARG A 179 -8.61 -2.05 10.27
CA ARG A 179 -7.56 -1.83 9.27
C ARG A 179 -8.13 -1.40 7.92
N SER A 180 -9.19 -2.05 7.43
CA SER A 180 -9.81 -1.66 6.16
C SER A 180 -10.30 -0.24 6.26
N LEU A 181 -11.01 0.05 7.34
CA LEU A 181 -11.54 1.36 7.59
C LEU A 181 -10.43 2.40 7.69
N TYR A 182 -9.37 2.11 8.45
CA TYR A 182 -8.19 2.95 8.54
C TYR A 182 -7.60 3.28 7.16
N LEU A 183 -7.41 2.28 6.31
CA LEU A 183 -6.83 2.47 4.98
C LEU A 183 -7.77 3.22 4.03
N THR A 184 -9.06 2.89 4.07
CA THR A 184 -10.11 3.56 3.31
C THR A 184 -10.23 5.03 3.72
N ILE A 185 -10.23 5.31 5.02
CA ILE A 185 -10.17 6.64 5.60
C ILE A 185 -8.90 7.36 5.11
N LYS A 186 -7.73 6.76 5.31
CA LYS A 186 -6.45 7.37 4.95
C LYS A 186 -6.40 7.80 3.47
N ASN A 187 -6.95 6.97 2.58
CA ASN A 187 -6.82 7.18 1.14
C ASN A 187 -7.98 7.98 0.53
N LYS A 188 -9.19 7.91 1.10
CA LYS A 188 -10.43 8.37 0.43
C LYS A 188 -11.41 9.12 1.34
N ILE A 189 -11.04 9.49 2.57
CA ILE A 189 -12.00 10.06 3.54
C ILE A 189 -12.70 11.35 3.08
N MET A 190 -12.03 12.22 2.33
CA MET A 190 -12.64 13.47 1.81
C MET A 190 -13.84 13.18 0.89
N LEU A 191 -13.92 11.97 0.34
CA LEU A 191 -14.93 11.55 -0.64
C LEU A 191 -16.04 10.71 0.02
N LEU A 192 -15.89 10.40 1.31
CA LEU A 192 -16.86 9.63 2.09
C LEU A 192 -17.90 10.50 2.82
N GLY A 193 -17.67 11.81 2.98
CA GLY A 193 -18.67 12.81 3.35
C GLY A 193 -19.79 12.32 4.29
N ASP A 194 -21.04 12.41 3.82
CA ASP A 194 -22.26 12.01 4.54
C ASP A 194 -22.33 10.52 4.87
N ASP A 195 -21.66 9.66 4.10
CA ASP A 195 -21.64 8.21 4.34
C ASP A 195 -20.90 7.87 5.63
N LEU A 196 -19.98 8.72 6.10
CA LEU A 196 -19.35 8.53 7.41
C LEU A 196 -20.39 8.48 8.54
N LYS A 197 -21.56 9.13 8.39
CA LYS A 197 -22.66 9.03 9.38
C LYS A 197 -23.26 7.64 9.42
N THR A 198 -23.54 7.09 8.25
CA THR A 198 -24.08 5.74 8.10
C THR A 198 -23.09 4.70 8.61
N ILE A 199 -21.80 4.85 8.29
CA ILE A 199 -20.77 3.92 8.74
C ILE A 199 -20.57 4.03 10.26
N GLU A 200 -20.61 5.25 10.84
CA GLU A 200 -20.55 5.42 12.29
C GLU A 200 -21.74 4.77 13.01
N GLN A 201 -22.97 5.01 12.56
CA GLN A 201 -24.16 4.43 13.16
C GLN A 201 -24.14 2.90 13.15
N ARG A 202 -23.54 2.32 12.10
CA ARG A 202 -23.52 0.88 11.90
C ARG A 202 -22.38 0.18 12.64
N TYR A 203 -21.20 0.79 12.70
CA TYR A 203 -19.99 0.13 13.21
C TYR A 203 -19.41 0.79 14.46
N GLY A 204 -19.93 1.94 14.90
CA GLY A 204 -19.39 2.69 16.04
C GLY A 204 -17.91 3.02 15.85
N ILE A 205 -17.54 3.49 14.66
CA ILE A 205 -16.15 3.69 14.21
C ILE A 205 -15.35 4.48 15.23
N PHE A 206 -15.88 5.62 15.66
CA PHE A 206 -15.08 6.56 16.43
C PHE A 206 -14.72 6.02 17.81
N SER A 207 -15.61 5.22 18.39
CA SER A 207 -15.36 4.51 19.65
C SER A 207 -14.50 3.25 19.47
N SER A 208 -14.66 2.53 18.35
CA SER A 208 -14.05 1.22 18.14
C SER A 208 -12.65 1.29 17.50
N PHE A 209 -12.30 2.39 16.83
CA PHE A 209 -11.11 2.49 15.98
C PHE A 209 -10.26 3.75 16.26
N PRO A 210 -9.78 3.95 17.50
CA PRO A 210 -9.09 5.18 17.91
C PRO A 210 -7.81 5.46 17.11
N LYS A 211 -7.13 4.43 16.60
CA LYS A 211 -5.92 4.61 15.78
C LYS A 211 -6.20 5.25 14.42
N ALA A 212 -7.35 4.93 13.82
CA ALA A 212 -7.74 5.54 12.56
C ALA A 212 -8.02 7.04 12.74
N ILE A 213 -8.67 7.38 13.85
CA ILE A 213 -9.00 8.75 14.23
C ILE A 213 -7.74 9.54 14.62
N ALA A 214 -6.81 8.94 15.37
CA ALA A 214 -5.54 9.57 15.69
C ALA A 214 -4.69 9.86 14.45
N HIS A 215 -4.77 9.01 13.42
CA HIS A 215 -4.11 9.27 12.15
C HIS A 215 -4.76 10.41 11.37
N LEU A 216 -6.09 10.51 11.38
CA LEU A 216 -6.81 11.64 10.81
C LEU A 216 -6.38 12.95 11.47
N ALA A 217 -6.38 12.99 12.79
CA ALA A 217 -5.93 14.13 13.58
C ALA A 217 -4.51 14.58 13.19
N ASN A 218 -3.64 13.66 12.76
CA ASN A 218 -2.28 14.01 12.35
C ASN A 218 -2.16 14.48 10.90
N ASN A 219 -2.98 13.96 9.97
CA ASN A 219 -2.79 14.19 8.53
C ASN A 219 -3.84 15.12 7.90
N ASN A 220 -5.02 15.25 8.50
CA ASN A 220 -6.10 16.09 8.02
C ASN A 220 -6.91 16.63 9.21
N VAL A 221 -6.38 17.68 9.84
CA VAL A 221 -6.91 18.25 11.08
C VAL A 221 -8.32 18.84 10.88
N ASP A 222 -8.60 19.46 9.74
CA ASP A 222 -9.90 20.08 9.48
C ASP A 222 -11.01 19.04 9.41
N LEU A 223 -10.72 17.93 8.75
CA LEU A 223 -11.64 16.80 8.68
C LEU A 223 -11.80 16.12 10.05
N PHE A 224 -10.74 15.99 10.84
CA PHE A 224 -10.85 15.50 12.22
C PHE A 224 -11.87 16.33 13.02
N TRP A 225 -11.78 17.65 12.97
CA TRP A 225 -12.71 18.53 13.67
C TRP A 225 -14.12 18.48 13.09
N LEU A 226 -14.27 18.43 11.76
CA LEU A 226 -15.58 18.26 11.14
C LEU A 226 -16.28 16.98 11.62
N LEU A 227 -15.53 15.89 11.79
CA LEU A 227 -16.08 14.64 12.30
C LEU A 227 -16.39 14.75 13.79
N GLU A 228 -15.50 15.34 14.58
CA GLU A 228 -15.78 15.55 16.01
C GLU A 228 -17.06 16.39 16.21
N GLU A 229 -17.24 17.49 15.47
CA GLU A 229 -18.44 18.32 15.53
C GLU A 229 -19.72 17.53 15.23
N ASN A 230 -19.65 16.60 14.26
CA ASN A 230 -20.80 15.81 13.81
C ASN A 230 -21.10 14.59 14.69
N PHE A 231 -20.10 14.05 15.38
CA PHE A 231 -20.19 12.73 16.03
C PHE A 231 -19.81 12.70 17.51
N ARG A 232 -19.19 13.77 18.02
CA ARG A 232 -18.84 13.99 19.43
C ARG A 232 -18.08 12.82 20.05
N PHE A 233 -17.08 12.32 19.34
CA PHE A 233 -16.24 11.23 19.82
C PHE A 233 -15.04 11.71 20.63
N THR A 234 -14.49 10.82 21.45
CA THR A 234 -13.26 11.05 22.21
C THR A 234 -12.15 10.13 21.69
N VAL A 235 -10.92 10.66 21.61
CA VAL A 235 -9.77 9.87 21.15
C VAL A 235 -8.50 10.29 21.89
N GLU A 236 -7.67 9.31 22.24
CA GLU A 236 -6.34 9.57 22.77
C GLU A 236 -5.38 9.97 21.65
N LEU A 237 -4.81 11.18 21.77
CA LEU A 237 -3.81 11.70 20.85
C LEU A 237 -2.46 11.84 21.55
N GLY A 238 -1.38 11.52 20.82
CA GLY A 238 -0.03 11.78 21.30
C GLY A 238 0.30 13.27 21.31
N ALA A 239 1.19 13.69 22.22
CA ALA A 239 1.62 15.07 22.45
C ALA A 239 1.81 15.93 21.17
N LEU A 240 2.56 15.42 20.20
CA LEU A 240 2.83 16.13 18.94
C LEU A 240 1.57 16.33 18.10
N THR A 241 0.73 15.30 17.98
CA THR A 241 -0.54 15.35 17.25
C THR A 241 -1.50 16.31 17.93
N THR A 242 -1.62 16.23 19.26
CA THR A 242 -2.43 17.15 20.07
C THR A 242 -2.03 18.60 19.81
N LYS A 243 -0.72 18.90 19.88
CA LYS A 243 -0.22 20.26 19.61
C LYS A 243 -0.55 20.73 18.19
N ASN A 244 -0.45 19.86 17.19
CA ASN A 244 -0.79 20.18 15.80
C ASN A 244 -2.28 20.49 15.63
N VAL A 245 -3.13 19.63 16.19
CA VAL A 245 -4.60 19.79 16.18
C VAL A 245 -5.01 21.11 16.84
N LEU A 246 -4.42 21.43 17.99
CA LEU A 246 -4.69 22.64 18.74
C LEU A 246 -4.28 23.90 17.97
N ARG A 247 -3.09 23.88 17.36
CA ARG A 247 -2.55 25.05 16.65
C ARG A 247 -3.36 25.43 15.42
N ASN A 248 -3.89 24.45 14.69
CA ASN A 248 -4.56 24.70 13.42
C ASN A 248 -6.02 25.16 13.58
N ASN A 249 -6.61 25.04 14.78
CA ASN A 249 -8.02 25.40 15.02
C ASN A 249 -8.21 26.20 16.32
N LEU A 250 -7.28 27.12 16.60
CA LEU A 250 -7.30 28.03 17.75
C LEU A 250 -8.62 28.80 17.90
N GLU A 251 -9.22 29.21 16.79
CA GLU A 251 -10.48 29.95 16.78
C GLU A 251 -11.67 29.08 17.21
N LYS A 252 -11.69 27.80 16.81
CA LYS A 252 -12.72 26.83 17.26
C LYS A 252 -12.57 26.49 18.74
N ILE A 253 -11.33 26.52 19.24
CA ILE A 253 -10.98 26.27 20.64
C ILE A 253 -11.43 27.43 21.55
N GLN A 254 -11.45 28.67 21.05
CA GLN A 254 -11.90 29.84 21.80
C GLN A 254 -13.41 29.86 22.08
N LEU A 255 -14.21 29.03 21.40
CA LEU A 255 -15.67 29.06 21.45
C LEU A 255 -16.33 28.04 22.40
N GLY A 256 -15.59 27.15 23.08
CA GLY A 256 -16.25 26.14 23.93
C GLY A 256 -15.41 25.49 25.02
N GLU A 257 -16.08 25.15 26.13
CA GLU A 257 -15.63 24.21 27.18
C GLU A 257 -15.43 22.77 26.64
N ASP A 258 -15.85 22.51 25.40
CA ASP A 258 -15.90 21.20 24.74
C ASP A 258 -14.51 20.55 24.53
N LEU A 259 -13.42 21.31 24.42
CA LEU A 259 -12.09 20.71 24.21
C LEU A 259 -11.59 19.84 25.35
N LEU A 260 -12.06 20.14 26.57
CA LEU A 260 -11.72 19.39 27.76
C LEU A 260 -12.40 18.02 27.79
N ASN A 261 -13.46 17.83 26.99
CA ASN A 261 -14.16 16.55 26.85
C ASN A 261 -13.60 15.69 25.70
N ILE A 262 -13.02 16.30 24.66
CA ILE A 262 -12.52 15.62 23.46
C ILE A 262 -11.16 14.93 23.72
N LEU A 263 -10.34 15.51 24.58
CA LEU A 263 -9.01 15.03 24.92
C LEU A 263 -9.02 14.58 26.39
N ASP A 264 -8.90 13.28 26.65
CA ASP A 264 -8.91 12.74 28.01
C ASP A 264 -7.85 13.45 28.89
N TRP A 265 -8.32 14.11 29.95
CA TRP A 265 -7.52 14.93 30.86
C TRP A 265 -6.34 14.19 31.47
N ASN A 266 -6.41 12.86 31.53
CA ASN A 266 -5.39 12.02 32.13
C ASN A 266 -4.05 12.00 31.36
N MET A 267 -4.01 12.54 30.14
CA MET A 267 -2.84 12.45 29.26
C MET A 267 -2.04 13.74 29.06
N PHE A 268 -2.51 14.90 29.53
CA PHE A 268 -1.70 16.10 29.45
C PHE A 268 -0.58 16.05 30.50
N HIS A 269 0.64 15.75 30.06
CA HIS A 269 1.81 16.02 30.89
C HIS A 269 1.76 17.50 31.33
N LYS A 270 2.01 17.76 32.61
CA LYS A 270 1.92 19.06 33.31
C LYS A 270 2.40 20.29 32.50
N ASN A 271 3.37 20.10 31.60
CA ASN A 271 3.94 21.13 30.75
C ASN A 271 3.02 21.58 29.59
N GLU A 272 2.15 20.70 29.07
CA GLU A 272 1.24 20.99 27.96
C GLU A 272 -0.07 21.64 28.43
N VAL A 273 -0.55 21.31 29.62
CA VAL A 273 -1.61 22.09 30.31
C VAL A 273 -1.14 23.53 30.55
N THR A 274 0.14 23.70 30.88
CA THR A 274 0.72 25.03 31.08
C THR A 274 0.84 25.79 29.75
N PHE A 275 1.12 25.10 28.65
CA PHE A 275 1.12 25.67 27.30
C PHE A 275 -0.29 26.11 26.88
N LEU A 276 -1.31 25.26 27.07
CA LEU A 276 -2.72 25.57 26.83
C LEU A 276 -3.20 26.75 27.69
N LYS A 277 -2.93 26.74 29.00
CA LYS A 277 -3.26 27.85 29.90
C LYS A 277 -2.58 29.16 29.49
N LYS A 278 -1.30 29.12 29.11
CA LYS A 278 -0.62 30.31 28.59
C LYS A 278 -1.29 30.82 27.33
N MET A 279 -1.60 29.93 26.39
CA MET A 279 -2.13 30.31 25.09
C MET A 279 -3.58 30.83 25.17
N ILE A 280 -4.40 30.29 26.09
CA ILE A 280 -5.74 30.80 26.41
C ILE A 280 -5.65 32.16 27.14
N CYS A 281 -4.66 32.37 28.01
CA CYS A 281 -4.47 33.64 28.73
C CYS A 281 -3.63 34.69 27.95
N SER A 282 -3.15 34.40 26.74
CA SER A 282 -2.34 35.33 25.90
C SER A 282 -3.18 36.10 24.88
N TYR A 283 -4.49 35.90 24.87
CA TYR A 283 -5.50 36.64 24.12
C TYR A 283 -6.52 37.20 25.12
#